data_AF-A0A550I722-F1
#
_entry.id   AF-A0A550I722-F1
#
_cell.length_a   1.000
_cell.length_b   1.000
_cell.length_c   1.000
_cell.angle_alpha   90.00
_cell.angle_beta   90.00
_cell.angle_gamma   90.00
#
_symmetry.space_group_name_H-M   'P 1'
#
loop_
_entity.id
_entity.type
_entity.pdbx_description
1 polymer ?
#
loop_
_entity_poly.entity_id
_entity_poly.type
_entity_poly.pdbx_seq_one_letter_code
_entity_poly.pdbx_strand_id
1 'polypeptide(L)'
;MKKAFVILIIGILIKFFTSCKNANRNNFKIYSPDKSQIITIITKDQIRYIINGDVENIPDSNFVKLDISQIDPVSDEIGICWNTNNLYWKLTNNNSKILENKLNTSKYKFENNWKKKTNGVPDISEFRKENCGTFDLLNMKIYKNRGLTIEN
;
A
#
# COMPACT_ATOMS: atom_id res chain seq x y z
N MET A 1 -24.54 -51.58 -14.19
CA MET A 1 -23.94 -50.33 -14.72
C MET A 1 -24.54 -49.04 -14.16
N LYS A 2 -25.22 -49.03 -13.00
CA LYS A 2 -25.82 -47.79 -12.42
C LYS A 2 -25.04 -47.22 -11.23
N LYS A 3 -24.16 -48.01 -10.58
CA LYS A 3 -23.41 -47.59 -9.38
C LYS A 3 -22.10 -46.84 -9.70
N ALA A 4 -21.47 -47.13 -10.84
CA ALA A 4 -20.22 -46.45 -11.25
C ALA A 4 -20.44 -44.99 -11.69
N PHE A 5 -21.65 -44.66 -12.18
CA PHE A 5 -21.98 -43.30 -12.64
C PHE A 5 -22.20 -42.32 -11.48
N VAL A 6 -22.66 -42.81 -10.31
CA VAL A 6 -22.91 -41.98 -9.12
C VAL A 6 -21.61 -41.56 -8.45
N ILE A 7 -20.58 -42.41 -8.46
CA ILE A 7 -19.28 -42.10 -7.86
C ILE A 7 -18.50 -41.08 -8.71
N LEU A 8 -18.70 -41.09 -10.03
CA LEU A 8 -18.04 -40.13 -10.92
C LEU A 8 -18.56 -38.69 -10.74
N ILE A 9 -19.83 -38.51 -10.36
CA ILE A 9 -20.45 -37.19 -10.14
C ILE A 9 -20.00 -36.59 -8.79
N ILE A 10 -19.75 -37.41 -7.78
CA ILE A 10 -19.28 -36.94 -6.46
C ILE A 10 -17.79 -36.51 -6.52
N GLY A 11 -16.98 -37.11 -7.40
CA GLY A 11 -15.58 -36.72 -7.60
C GLY A 11 -15.37 -35.39 -8.34
N ILE A 12 -16.37 -34.92 -9.10
CA ILE A 12 -16.28 -33.68 -9.90
C ILE A 12 -16.70 -32.44 -9.09
N LEU A 13 -17.48 -32.61 -8.01
CA LEU A 13 -17.91 -31.50 -7.16
C LEU A 13 -16.86 -30.95 -6.19
N ILE A 14 -15.70 -31.62 -6.06
CA ILE A 14 -14.64 -31.23 -5.09
C ILE A 14 -13.62 -30.23 -5.70
N LYS A 15 -13.72 -29.87 -6.99
CA LYS A 15 -12.70 -29.05 -7.68
C LYS A 15 -12.98 -27.56 -7.84
N PHE A 16 -13.97 -26.98 -7.15
CA PHE A 16 -14.33 -25.55 -7.35
C PHE A 16 -14.26 -24.65 -6.11
N PHE A 17 -13.65 -25.08 -5.00
CA PHE A 17 -13.29 -24.18 -3.90
C PHE A 17 -11.79 -23.83 -3.93
N THR A 18 -11.24 -23.53 -5.09
CA THR A 18 -10.03 -22.69 -5.13
C THR A 18 -10.47 -21.27 -4.78
N SER A 19 -10.46 -21.01 -3.48
CA SER A 19 -10.52 -19.69 -2.86
C SER A 19 -9.86 -18.66 -3.79
N CYS A 20 -10.65 -17.75 -4.35
CA CYS A 20 -10.13 -16.49 -4.82
C CYS A 20 -9.42 -15.88 -3.60
N LYS A 21 -8.07 -15.88 -3.61
CA LYS A 21 -7.30 -15.04 -2.71
C LYS A 21 -7.73 -13.61 -3.00
N ASN A 22 -8.73 -13.12 -2.27
CA ASN A 22 -8.97 -11.70 -2.15
C ASN A 22 -7.70 -11.16 -1.52
N ALA A 23 -6.78 -10.66 -2.35
CA ALA A 23 -5.61 -9.94 -1.88
C ALA A 23 -6.11 -8.94 -0.85
N ASN A 24 -5.58 -9.02 0.37
CA ASN A 24 -6.04 -8.18 1.46
C ASN A 24 -5.66 -6.73 1.15
N ARG A 25 -6.57 -6.00 0.49
CA ARG A 25 -6.33 -4.61 0.05
C ARG A 25 -6.10 -3.66 1.22
N ASN A 26 -6.48 -4.08 2.42
CA ASN A 26 -6.37 -3.27 3.62
C ASN A 26 -4.98 -3.36 4.25
N ASN A 27 -4.28 -4.50 4.10
CA ASN A 27 -3.00 -4.76 4.74
C ASN A 27 -1.99 -5.26 3.73
N PHE A 28 -0.90 -4.52 3.52
CA PHE A 28 0.14 -4.88 2.57
C PHE A 28 1.49 -4.29 2.97
N LYS A 29 2.56 -4.83 2.38
CA LYS A 29 3.94 -4.42 2.65
C LYS A 29 4.58 -3.86 1.40
N ILE A 30 5.37 -2.80 1.58
CA ILE A 30 6.17 -2.17 0.53
C ILE A 30 7.63 -2.32 0.90
N TYR A 31 8.40 -2.96 0.01
CA TYR A 31 9.83 -3.19 0.19
C TYR A 31 10.64 -2.16 -0.58
N SER A 32 11.73 -1.70 0.04
CA SER A 32 12.77 -0.96 -0.68
C SER A 32 13.34 -1.81 -1.81
N PRO A 33 13.95 -1.20 -2.84
CA PRO A 33 14.51 -1.95 -3.96
C PRO A 33 15.57 -2.98 -3.56
N ASP A 34 16.33 -2.68 -2.50
CA ASP A 34 17.32 -3.57 -1.90
C ASP A 34 16.75 -4.49 -0.80
N LYS A 35 15.44 -4.42 -0.55
CA LYS A 35 14.70 -5.12 0.51
C LYS A 35 15.21 -4.87 1.94
N SER A 36 16.08 -3.88 2.15
CA SER A 36 16.63 -3.54 3.47
C SER A 36 15.63 -2.85 4.39
N GLN A 37 14.57 -2.25 3.83
CA GLN A 37 13.54 -1.52 4.56
C GLN A 37 12.15 -1.93 4.07
N ILE A 38 11.21 -1.89 5.01
CA ILE A 38 9.83 -2.33 4.80
C ILE A 38 8.89 -1.26 5.38
N ILE A 39 7.87 -0.89 4.61
CA ILE A 39 6.72 -0.13 5.10
C ILE A 39 5.53 -1.09 5.15
N THR A 40 4.93 -1.23 6.32
CA THR A 40 3.67 -1.97 6.47
C THR A 40 2.52 -0.97 6.46
N ILE A 41 1.51 -1.21 5.63
CA ILE A 41 0.27 -0.47 5.60
C ILE A 41 -0.81 -1.33 6.24
N ILE A 42 -1.53 -0.79 7.23
CA ILE A 42 -2.69 -1.45 7.86
C ILE A 42 -3.86 -0.48 7.81
N THR A 43 -4.95 -0.89 7.17
CA THR A 43 -6.18 -0.10 7.06
C THR A 43 -7.31 -0.79 7.82
N LYS A 44 -7.96 -0.06 8.72
CA LYS A 44 -9.15 -0.50 9.46
C LYS A 44 -10.23 0.57 9.28
N ASP A 45 -11.28 0.22 8.56
CA ASP A 45 -12.34 1.14 8.16
C ASP A 45 -11.76 2.39 7.46
N GLN A 46 -12.01 3.58 8.02
CA GLN A 46 -11.53 4.86 7.49
C GLN A 46 -10.21 5.33 8.15
N ILE A 47 -9.51 4.43 8.83
CA ILE A 47 -8.24 4.72 9.48
C ILE A 47 -7.13 3.91 8.82
N ARG A 48 -6.08 4.60 8.40
CA ARG A 48 -4.88 3.98 7.82
C ARG A 48 -3.66 4.24 8.69
N TYR A 49 -2.88 3.19 8.92
CA TYR A 49 -1.58 3.26 9.56
C TYR A 49 -0.51 3.02 8.52
N ILE A 50 0.43 3.94 8.42
CA ILE A 50 1.65 3.81 7.62
C ILE A 50 2.79 3.57 8.60
N ILE A 51 3.26 2.34 8.67
CA ILE A 51 4.16 1.86 9.71
C ILE A 51 5.51 1.57 9.09
N ASN A 52 6.58 2.05 9.74
CA ASN A 52 7.93 1.70 9.36
C ASN A 52 8.35 0.40 10.07
N GLY A 53 8.60 -0.65 9.29
CA GLY A 53 8.96 -1.98 9.76
C GLY A 53 8.03 -3.07 9.24
N ASP A 54 8.48 -4.31 9.37
CA ASP A 54 7.68 -5.50 9.12
C ASP A 54 6.91 -5.86 10.40
N VAL A 55 5.60 -5.62 10.40
CA VAL A 55 4.75 -5.87 11.56
C VAL A 55 3.42 -6.48 11.13
N GLU A 56 2.82 -7.24 12.04
CA GLU A 56 1.46 -7.79 11.83
C GLU A 56 0.39 -6.92 12.52
N ASN A 57 0.78 -6.17 13.55
CA ASN A 57 -0.10 -5.37 14.39
C ASN A 57 0.40 -3.93 14.48
N ILE A 58 -0.50 -3.01 14.79
CA ILE A 58 -0.18 -1.59 14.94
C ILE A 58 0.70 -1.42 16.19
N PRO A 59 1.96 -0.95 16.05
CA PRO A 59 2.85 -0.73 17.19
C PRO A 59 2.51 0.59 17.92
N ASP A 60 3.07 0.77 19.12
CA ASP A 60 2.89 2.00 19.89
C ASP A 60 3.69 3.21 19.35
N SER A 61 4.63 2.97 18.42
CA SER A 61 5.56 3.97 17.87
C SER A 61 5.91 3.70 16.40
N ASN A 62 6.60 4.65 15.75
CA ASN A 62 7.14 4.49 14.39
C ASN A 62 6.06 4.31 13.30
N PHE A 63 4.95 5.05 13.42
CA PHE A 63 3.86 5.06 12.44
C PHE A 63 3.32 6.47 12.22
N VAL A 64 2.58 6.64 11.12
CA VAL A 64 1.63 7.74 10.92
C VAL A 64 0.22 7.17 10.84
N LYS A 65 -0.71 7.76 11.60
CA LYS A 65 -2.13 7.42 11.59
C LYS A 65 -2.89 8.48 10.81
N LEU A 66 -3.69 8.02 9.87
CA LEU A 66 -4.43 8.83 8.93
C LEU A 66 -5.92 8.55 9.06
N ASP A 67 -6.70 9.61 8.95
CA ASP A 67 -8.10 9.56 8.56
C ASP A 67 -8.16 9.68 7.03
N ILE A 68 -8.75 8.68 6.40
CA ILE A 68 -8.91 8.56 4.94
C ILE A 68 -10.37 8.69 4.50
N SER A 69 -11.28 9.08 5.40
CA SER A 69 -12.73 9.17 5.12
C SER A 69 -13.10 10.11 3.99
N GLN A 70 -12.22 11.06 3.65
CA GLN A 70 -12.43 12.04 2.58
C GLN A 70 -11.75 11.65 1.26
N ILE A 71 -11.05 10.51 1.22
CA ILE A 71 -10.37 10.04 0.01
C ILE A 71 -11.35 9.20 -0.80
N ASP A 72 -11.57 9.59 -2.06
CA ASP A 72 -12.31 8.75 -3.00
C ASP A 72 -11.46 7.50 -3.30
N PRO A 73 -12.00 6.28 -3.11
CA PRO A 73 -11.29 5.02 -3.39
C PRO A 73 -10.66 4.94 -4.78
N VAL A 74 -11.25 5.57 -5.82
CA VAL A 74 -10.67 5.55 -7.17
C VAL A 74 -9.44 6.45 -7.34
N SER A 75 -9.23 7.35 -6.39
CA SER A 75 -8.12 8.30 -6.35
C SER A 75 -7.11 8.01 -5.24
N ASP A 76 -7.32 6.92 -4.50
CA ASP A 76 -6.50 6.58 -3.34
C ASP A 76 -5.16 6.00 -3.80
N GLU A 77 -4.15 6.84 -3.71
CA GLU A 77 -2.78 6.52 -4.10
C GLU A 77 -1.80 6.86 -2.98
N ILE A 78 -0.75 6.05 -2.87
CA ILE A 78 0.43 6.35 -2.06
C ILE A 78 1.60 6.65 -2.99
N GLY A 79 2.12 7.87 -2.91
CA GLY A 79 3.39 8.24 -3.51
C GLY A 79 4.51 7.80 -2.59
N ILE A 80 5.54 7.18 -3.16
CA ILE A 80 6.65 6.65 -2.39
C ILE A 80 7.98 6.95 -3.09
N CYS A 81 8.98 7.33 -2.31
CA CYS A 81 10.36 7.48 -2.74
C CYS A 81 11.28 6.84 -1.71
N TRP A 82 12.23 6.04 -2.19
CA TRP A 82 13.27 5.38 -1.42
C TRP A 82 14.60 6.13 -1.56
N ASN A 83 15.33 6.29 -0.45
CA ASN A 83 16.69 6.82 -0.41
C ASN A 83 16.84 8.15 -1.16
N THR A 84 16.00 9.13 -0.83
CA THR A 84 16.03 10.47 -1.44
C THR A 84 16.31 11.52 -0.39
N ASN A 85 17.23 12.45 -0.66
CA ASN A 85 17.58 13.57 0.24
C ASN A 85 17.96 13.11 1.67
N ASN A 86 18.76 12.05 1.79
CA ASN A 86 19.17 11.42 3.06
C ASN A 86 18.02 10.83 3.89
N LEU A 87 16.81 10.73 3.33
CA LEU A 87 15.68 10.02 3.94
C LEU A 87 15.64 8.59 3.42
N TYR A 88 15.31 7.65 4.30
CA TYR A 88 15.00 6.28 3.92
C TYR A 88 13.70 6.27 3.11
N TRP A 89 12.62 6.80 3.67
CA TRP A 89 11.35 6.88 2.96
C TRP A 89 10.79 8.29 2.96
N LYS A 90 10.33 8.70 1.79
CA LYS A 90 9.35 9.77 1.64
C LYS A 90 8.05 9.16 1.13
N LEU A 91 6.97 9.37 1.88
CA LEU A 91 5.65 8.83 1.62
C LEU A 91 4.64 9.97 1.50
N THR A 92 3.65 9.79 0.64
CA THR A 92 2.56 10.74 0.48
C THR A 92 1.25 10.01 0.25
N ASN A 93 0.21 10.33 1.02
CA ASN A 93 -1.15 9.86 0.72
C ASN A 93 -2.06 11.09 0.64
N ASN A 94 -2.44 11.44 -0.58
CA ASN A 94 -3.10 12.71 -0.87
C ASN A 94 -4.52 12.76 -0.31
N ASN A 95 -4.95 13.96 0.11
CA ASN A 95 -6.25 14.21 0.75
C ASN A 95 -6.48 13.46 2.07
N SER A 96 -5.45 12.79 2.60
CA SER A 96 -5.53 12.22 3.94
C SER A 96 -5.45 13.32 5.01
N LYS A 97 -6.01 13.02 6.18
CA LYS A 97 -5.84 13.87 7.37
C LYS A 97 -4.95 13.14 8.38
N ILE A 98 -3.82 13.75 8.75
CA ILE A 98 -2.92 13.19 9.76
C ILE A 98 -3.60 13.34 11.13
N LEU A 99 -3.89 12.21 11.77
CA LEU A 99 -4.39 12.17 13.14
C LEU A 99 -3.26 12.08 14.17
N GLU A 100 -2.18 11.37 13.82
CA GLU A 100 -1.03 11.15 14.69
C GLU A 100 0.22 10.87 13.84
N ASN A 101 1.37 11.40 14.25
CA ASN A 101 2.65 11.12 13.61
C ASN A 101 3.70 10.79 14.67
N LYS A 102 4.10 9.52 14.71
CA LYS A 102 5.15 8.96 15.57
C LYS A 102 6.34 8.43 14.77
N LEU A 103 6.46 8.79 13.48
CA LEU A 103 7.62 8.43 12.67
C LEU A 103 8.86 9.18 13.12
N ASN A 104 10.03 8.55 12.97
CA ASN A 104 11.30 9.26 13.12
C ASN A 104 11.51 10.23 11.94
N THR A 105 11.18 11.50 12.14
CA THR A 105 11.21 12.52 11.08
C THR A 105 12.60 12.86 10.56
N SER A 106 13.68 12.43 11.23
CA SER A 106 15.05 12.56 10.72
C SER A 106 15.37 11.61 9.57
N LYS A 107 14.62 10.50 9.45
CA LYS A 107 14.85 9.43 8.47
C LYS A 107 13.65 9.20 7.55
N TYR A 108 12.46 9.61 7.97
CA TYR A 108 11.20 9.36 7.28
C TYR A 108 10.44 10.66 7.12
N LYS A 109 9.85 10.87 5.95
CA LYS A 109 8.96 12.01 5.71
C LYS A 109 7.61 11.51 5.24
N PHE A 110 6.57 12.06 5.85
CA PHE A 110 5.20 11.86 5.39
C PHE A 110 4.57 13.20 5.00
N GLU A 111 3.88 13.22 3.86
CA GLU A 111 3.10 14.36 3.37
C GLU A 111 1.66 13.88 3.12
N ASN A 112 0.66 14.69 3.47
CA ASN A 112 -0.75 14.30 3.27
C ASN A 112 -1.39 14.92 2.02
N ASN A 113 -0.60 15.60 1.20
CA ASN A 113 -1.04 16.28 0.00
C ASN A 113 0.03 16.16 -1.07
N TRP A 114 -0.39 16.00 -2.32
CA TRP A 114 0.47 16.22 -3.47
C TRP A 114 0.94 17.68 -3.49
N LYS A 115 2.18 17.89 -3.94
CA LYS A 115 2.59 19.23 -4.36
C LYS A 115 1.66 19.70 -5.48
N LYS A 116 1.42 21.00 -5.54
CA LYS A 116 0.62 21.61 -6.61
C LYS A 116 1.54 22.41 -7.51
N LYS A 117 1.27 22.38 -8.81
CA LYS A 117 1.86 23.32 -9.77
C LYS A 117 1.30 24.72 -9.54
N THR A 118 1.88 25.72 -10.20
CA THR A 118 1.43 27.12 -10.13
C THR A 118 -0.03 27.31 -10.50
N ASN A 119 -0.58 26.45 -11.36
CA ASN A 119 -1.99 26.45 -11.76
C ASN A 119 -2.92 25.61 -10.84
N GLY A 120 -2.43 25.15 -9.69
CA GLY A 120 -3.21 24.38 -8.72
C GLY A 120 -3.37 22.89 -9.02
N VAL A 121 -2.92 22.41 -10.18
CA VAL A 121 -2.99 20.98 -10.56
C VAL A 121 -1.98 20.18 -9.72
N PRO A 122 -2.36 18.99 -9.21
CA PRO A 122 -1.42 18.09 -8.54
C PRO A 122 -0.19 17.77 -9.40
N ASP A 123 0.98 17.85 -8.78
CA ASP A 123 2.27 17.53 -9.38
C ASP A 123 2.81 16.21 -8.85
N ILE A 124 2.57 15.15 -9.62
CA ILE A 124 3.10 13.81 -9.34
C ILE A 124 4.48 13.58 -9.99
N SER A 125 5.12 14.60 -10.57
CA SER A 125 6.39 14.43 -11.29
C SER A 125 7.52 13.91 -10.40
N GLU A 126 7.49 14.24 -9.10
CA GLU A 126 8.47 13.74 -8.12
C GLU A 126 8.46 12.21 -8.06
N PHE A 127 7.29 11.57 -8.16
CA PHE A 127 7.14 10.11 -8.09
C PHE A 127 7.48 9.39 -9.40
N ARG A 128 7.87 10.13 -10.44
CA ARG A 128 8.37 9.56 -11.71
C ARG A 128 9.89 9.46 -11.77
N LYS A 129 10.58 9.93 -10.73
CA LYS A 129 12.04 9.86 -10.61
C LYS A 129 12.51 8.46 -10.24
N GLU A 130 13.81 8.24 -10.31
CA GLU A 130 14.43 6.99 -9.84
C GLU A 130 14.15 6.75 -8.35
N ASN A 131 14.01 5.48 -7.96
CA ASN A 131 13.63 5.03 -6.62
C ASN A 131 12.28 5.58 -6.12
N CYS A 132 11.46 6.14 -6.99
CA CYS A 132 10.12 6.58 -6.66
C CYS A 132 9.06 5.85 -7.49
N GLY A 133 7.82 5.91 -7.02
CA GLY A 133 6.64 5.43 -7.72
C GLY A 133 5.36 5.92 -7.07
N THR A 134 4.24 5.67 -7.75
CA THR A 134 2.90 5.76 -7.14
C THR A 134 2.31 4.37 -7.04
N PHE A 135 1.65 4.10 -5.91
CA PHE A 135 0.93 2.88 -5.66
C PHE A 135 -0.57 3.17 -5.64
N ASP A 136 -1.29 2.56 -6.57
CA ASP A 136 -2.75 2.59 -6.64
C ASP A 136 -3.30 1.50 -5.72
N LEU A 137 -4.06 1.92 -4.69
CA LEU A 137 -4.63 1.02 -3.69
C LEU A 137 -5.91 0.34 -4.17
N LEU A 138 -6.59 0.86 -5.19
CA LEU A 138 -7.77 0.22 -5.77
C LEU A 138 -7.36 -1.04 -6.54
N ASN A 139 -6.34 -0.89 -7.40
CA ASN A 139 -5.86 -1.96 -8.27
C ASN A 139 -4.66 -2.73 -7.70
N MET A 140 -4.14 -2.32 -6.54
CA MET A 140 -2.93 -2.87 -5.91
C MET A 140 -1.75 -2.92 -6.88
N LYS A 141 -1.51 -1.81 -7.59
CA LYS A 141 -0.54 -1.73 -8.68
C LYS A 141 0.44 -0.58 -8.49
N ILE A 142 1.72 -0.84 -8.73
CA ILE A 142 2.74 0.21 -8.80
C ILE A 142 2.82 0.73 -10.23
N TYR A 143 2.76 2.05 -10.38
CA TYR A 143 2.98 2.74 -11.64
C TYR A 143 4.37 3.37 -11.67
N LYS A 144 5.13 3.01 -12.71
CA LYS A 144 6.51 3.45 -13.02
C LYS A 144 7.48 3.19 -11.89
N ASN A 145 8.32 2.18 -12.07
CA ASN A 145 9.22 1.75 -11.01
C ASN A 145 10.48 1.11 -11.58
N ARG A 146 11.63 1.49 -11.03
CA ARG A 146 12.93 0.83 -11.21
C ARG A 146 13.37 0.16 -9.90
N GLY A 147 12.52 -0.66 -9.26
CA GLY A 147 12.97 -1.59 -8.19
C GLY A 147 12.09 -1.82 -6.95
N LEU A 148 11.07 -1.02 -6.63
CA LEU A 148 10.19 -1.27 -5.47
C LEU A 148 9.37 -2.57 -5.62
N THR A 149 9.16 -3.33 -4.54
CA THR A 149 8.37 -4.57 -4.55
C THR A 149 7.24 -4.50 -3.53
N ILE A 150 6.08 -5.10 -3.84
CA ILE A 150 4.91 -5.15 -2.94
C ILE A 150 4.50 -6.60 -2.72
N GLU A 151 4.19 -6.93 -1.47
CA GLU A 151 3.69 -8.23 -1.06
C GLU A 151 2.44 -8.05 -0.19
N ASN A 152 1.46 -8.95 -0.35
CA ASN A 152 0.18 -8.98 0.35
C ASN A 152 0.08 -10.19 1.28
#